data_AF-A0A2D8XE16-F1
#
_entry.id   AF-A0A2D8XE16-F1
#
_cell.length_a   1.000
_cell.length_b   1.000
_cell.length_c   1.000
_cell.angle_alpha   90.00
_cell.angle_beta   90.00
_cell.angle_gamma   90.00
#
_symmetry.space_group_name_H-M   'P 1'
#
loop_
_entity.id
_entity.type
_entity.pdbx_description
1 polymer ?
#
loop_
_entity_poly.entity_id
_entity_poly.type
_entity_poly.pdbx_seq_one_letter_code
_entity_poly.pdbx_strand_id
1 'polypeptide(L)'
;MSDMTALDYASMVEDTTVNTGVFEYRERQELGSETQGPLTAVALTDRLEDGLSMVYSYFDSSQPNRSLGTYMILDHISRARQLGLPYVYLGYWVSGSQKMAYKARFKPLEGLRPEGWEVLADD
;
A
#
# COMPACT_ATOMS: atom_id res chain seq x y z
N MET A 1 14.92 4.40 9.49
CA MET A 1 13.51 4.34 9.96
C MET A 1 13.40 4.21 11.48
N SER A 2 14.46 3.85 12.22
CA SER A 2 14.46 3.78 13.69
C SER A 2 14.30 5.13 14.40
N ASP A 3 14.61 6.24 13.71
CA ASP A 3 14.70 7.58 14.32
C ASP A 3 13.73 8.59 13.70
N MET A 4 12.67 8.13 13.03
CA MET A 4 11.66 9.02 12.47
C MET A 4 10.77 9.58 13.60
N THR A 5 10.76 10.90 13.75
CA THR A 5 9.88 11.57 14.70
C THR A 5 8.45 11.65 14.15
N ALA A 6 7.48 11.95 15.03
CA ALA A 6 6.11 12.21 14.59
C ALA A 6 6.03 13.40 13.61
N LEU A 7 6.91 14.39 13.77
CA LEU A 7 6.98 15.53 12.86
C LEU A 7 7.54 15.12 11.51
N ASP A 8 8.57 14.27 11.47
CA ASP A 8 9.10 13.74 10.20
C ASP A 8 8.03 12.96 9.44
N TYR A 9 7.25 12.14 10.15
CA TYR A 9 6.12 11.42 9.55
C TYR A 9 5.04 12.38 9.04
N ALA A 10 4.65 13.39 9.82
CA ALA A 10 3.66 14.39 9.40
C ALA A 10 4.13 15.15 8.14
N SER A 11 5.40 15.56 8.09
CA SER A 11 5.99 16.19 6.91
C SER A 11 5.93 15.29 5.68
N MET A 12 6.10 13.97 5.81
CA MET A 12 5.93 13.06 4.67
C MET A 12 4.50 13.01 4.11
N VAL A 13 3.51 13.35 4.94
CA VAL A 13 2.09 13.40 4.56
C VAL A 13 1.71 14.78 4.02
N GLU A 14 2.19 15.84 4.68
CA GLU A 14 1.74 17.22 4.45
C GLU A 14 2.64 17.99 3.47
N ASP A 15 3.95 17.71 3.44
CA ASP A 15 4.93 18.41 2.63
C ASP A 15 5.26 17.61 1.36
N THR A 16 4.23 17.40 0.55
CA THR A 16 4.27 16.65 -0.71
C THR A 16 3.57 17.43 -1.81
N THR A 17 4.13 17.38 -3.02
CA THR A 17 3.53 18.02 -4.21
C THR A 17 2.44 17.16 -4.85
N VAL A 18 2.26 15.94 -4.36
CA VAL A 18 1.28 14.97 -4.84
C VAL A 18 0.12 14.90 -3.85
N ASN A 19 -1.06 14.50 -4.29
CA ASN A 19 -2.18 14.29 -3.38
C ASN A 19 -1.94 12.99 -2.57
N THR A 20 -1.39 13.15 -1.37
CA THR A 20 -1.06 12.06 -0.46
C THR A 20 -2.16 11.89 0.60
N GLY A 21 -2.56 10.64 0.85
CA GLY A 21 -3.58 10.29 1.84
C GLY A 21 -3.15 9.14 2.74
N VAL A 22 -3.69 9.13 3.96
CA VAL A 22 -3.51 8.06 4.94
C VAL A 22 -4.77 7.19 4.98
N PHE A 23 -4.62 5.91 4.66
CA PHE A 23 -5.67 4.90 4.72
C PHE A 23 -5.53 4.10 6.01
N GLU A 24 -6.49 4.25 6.92
CA GLU A 24 -6.54 3.51 8.17
C GLU A 24 -7.41 2.25 8.05
N TYR A 25 -6.89 1.13 8.56
CA TYR A 25 -7.59 -0.14 8.65
C TYR A 25 -7.82 -0.48 10.11
N ARG A 26 -9.08 -0.37 10.54
CA ARG A 26 -9.50 -0.61 11.92
C ARG A 26 -10.32 -1.89 12.02
N GLU A 27 -10.15 -2.59 13.13
CA GLU A 27 -11.07 -3.69 13.45
C GLU A 27 -12.47 -3.13 13.67
N ARG A 28 -13.46 -3.82 13.11
CA ARG A 28 -14.84 -3.47 13.39
C ARG A 28 -15.19 -3.95 14.79
N GLN A 29 -15.37 -3.00 15.70
CA GLN A 29 -15.97 -3.24 17.00
C GLN A 29 -17.24 -2.41 17.10
N GLU A 30 -18.34 -3.05 17.49
CA GLU A 30 -19.60 -2.35 17.75
C GLU A 30 -19.58 -1.87 19.21
N LEU A 31 -19.18 -0.62 19.43
CA LEU A 31 -19.32 0.05 20.73
C LEU A 31 -20.49 1.04 20.65
N GLY A 32 -21.71 0.56 20.86
CA GLY A 32 -22.89 1.42 20.85
C GLY A 32 -23.08 2.14 19.51
N SER A 33 -23.10 3.48 19.52
CA SER A 33 -23.27 4.31 18.31
C SER A 33 -21.97 4.60 17.55
N GLU A 34 -20.80 4.22 18.07
CA GLU A 34 -19.51 4.48 17.44
C GLU A 34 -18.86 3.17 16.98
N THR A 35 -18.47 3.14 15.70
CA THR A 35 -17.70 2.05 15.11
C THR A 35 -16.25 2.50 14.91
N GLN A 36 -15.49 2.58 15.99
CA GLN A 36 -14.03 2.74 15.91
C GLN A 36 -13.34 1.71 16.81
N GLY A 37 -13.03 0.55 16.24
CA GLY A 37 -12.12 -0.40 16.89
C GLY A 37 -10.65 -0.02 16.70
N PRO A 38 -9.74 -0.86 17.22
CA PRO A 38 -8.31 -0.60 17.19
C PRO A 38 -7.76 -0.50 15.77
N LEU A 39 -6.76 0.38 15.59
CA LEU A 39 -6.00 0.51 14.35
C LEU A 39 -5.07 -0.70 14.18
N THR A 40 -5.16 -1.36 13.03
CA THR A 40 -4.41 -2.60 12.75
C THR A 40 -3.48 -2.50 11.56
N ALA A 41 -3.74 -1.55 10.65
CA ALA A 41 -2.95 -1.35 9.45
C ALA A 41 -3.10 0.09 8.97
N VAL A 42 -2.06 0.61 8.33
CA VAL A 42 -2.07 1.92 7.68
C VAL A 42 -1.32 1.83 6.36
N ALA A 43 -1.83 2.52 5.34
CA ALA A 43 -1.12 2.79 4.10
C ALA A 43 -1.04 4.31 3.85
N LEU A 44 0.17 4.79 3.60
CA LEU A 44 0.42 6.12 3.05
C LEU A 44 0.45 5.98 1.53
N THR A 45 -0.48 6.66 0.87
CA THR A 45 -0.75 6.46 -0.55
C THR A 45 -0.80 7.78 -1.29
N ASP A 46 -0.01 7.88 -2.36
CA ASP A 46 -0.08 9.01 -3.29
C ASP A 46 -1.08 8.70 -4.40
N ARG A 47 -1.89 9.69 -4.76
CA ARG A 47 -2.77 9.64 -5.92
C ARG A 47 -2.06 10.27 -7.13
N LEU A 48 -1.78 9.43 -8.11
CA LEU A 48 -1.21 9.82 -9.41
C LEU A 48 -2.32 9.96 -10.46
N GLU A 49 -1.97 10.43 -11.65
CA GLU A 49 -2.92 10.58 -12.76
C GLU A 49 -3.47 9.23 -13.26
N ASP A 50 -2.65 8.17 -13.17
CA ASP A 50 -2.92 6.84 -13.70
C ASP A 50 -2.95 5.74 -12.62
N GLY A 51 -2.80 6.09 -11.35
CA GLY A 51 -2.76 5.07 -10.30
C GLY A 51 -2.68 5.54 -8.86
N LEU A 52 -2.67 4.56 -7.96
CA LEU A 52 -2.39 4.75 -6.53
C LEU A 52 -0.99 4.21 -6.22
N SER A 53 -0.12 5.04 -5.66
CA SER A 53 1.21 4.61 -5.22
C SER A 53 1.21 4.34 -3.73
N MET A 54 1.40 3.08 -3.33
CA MET A 54 1.52 2.71 -1.92
C MET A 54 2.95 2.97 -1.44
N VAL A 55 3.20 4.18 -0.96
CA VAL A 55 4.54 4.68 -0.60
C VAL A 55 5.08 3.96 0.64
N TYR A 56 4.26 3.92 1.69
CA TYR A 56 4.57 3.24 2.94
C TYR A 56 3.35 2.47 3.44
N SER A 57 3.60 1.32 4.05
CA SER A 57 2.55 0.55 4.71
C SER A 57 3.11 -0.15 5.93
N TYR A 58 2.34 -0.18 7.00
CA TYR A 58 2.69 -0.88 8.24
C TYR A 58 1.42 -1.45 8.87
N PHE A 59 1.60 -2.54 9.60
CA PHE A 59 0.48 -3.30 10.15
C PHE A 59 0.93 -4.10 11.38
N ASP A 60 -0.06 -4.50 12.18
CA ASP A 60 0.14 -5.35 13.34
C ASP A 60 0.57 -6.77 12.92
N SER A 61 1.85 -7.08 13.16
CA SER A 61 2.46 -8.37 12.81
C SER A 61 2.05 -9.51 13.74
N SER A 62 1.38 -9.22 14.87
CA SER A 62 0.88 -10.24 15.80
C SER A 62 -0.32 -11.01 15.25
N GLN A 63 -0.90 -10.57 14.12
CA GLN A 63 -2.10 -11.16 13.50
C GLN A 63 -1.80 -11.79 12.12
N PRO A 64 -0.87 -12.76 11.99
CA PRO A 64 -0.41 -13.27 10.70
C PRO A 64 -1.53 -13.92 9.87
N ASN A 65 -2.50 -14.55 10.53
CA ASN A 65 -3.62 -15.24 9.88
C ASN A 65 -4.54 -14.30 9.09
N ARG A 66 -4.52 -12.99 9.39
CA ARG A 66 -5.34 -11.99 8.68
C ARG A 66 -4.68 -11.48 7.40
N SER A 67 -3.38 -11.73 7.20
CA SER A 67 -2.63 -11.28 6.02
C SER A 67 -2.84 -9.78 5.72
N LEU A 68 -2.75 -8.92 6.75
CA LEU A 68 -3.09 -7.49 6.65
C LEU A 68 -2.36 -6.77 5.50
N GLY A 69 -1.08 -7.07 5.28
CA GLY A 69 -0.33 -6.54 4.14
C GLY A 69 -0.96 -6.87 2.78
N THR A 70 -1.35 -8.12 2.55
CA THR A 70 -2.06 -8.54 1.34
C THR A 70 -3.42 -7.86 1.23
N TYR A 71 -4.15 -7.77 2.34
CA TYR A 71 -5.46 -7.12 2.37
C TYR A 71 -5.39 -5.66 1.94
N MET A 72 -4.42 -4.89 2.47
CA MET A 72 -4.24 -3.48 2.08
C MET A 72 -4.01 -3.33 0.57
N ILE A 73 -3.20 -4.20 -0.04
CA ILE A 73 -2.93 -4.17 -1.47
C ILE A 73 -4.21 -4.48 -2.28
N LEU A 74 -4.96 -5.52 -1.90
CA LEU A 74 -6.21 -5.86 -2.57
C LEU A 74 -7.26 -4.76 -2.46
N ASP A 75 -7.35 -4.10 -1.31
CA ASP A 75 -8.22 -2.93 -1.10
C ASP A 75 -7.81 -1.76 -2.01
N HIS A 76 -6.50 -1.48 -2.14
CA HIS A 76 -6.01 -0.45 -3.05
C HIS A 76 -6.28 -0.77 -4.52
N ILE A 77 -6.15 -2.05 -4.92
CA ILE A 77 -6.54 -2.50 -6.27
C ILE A 77 -8.05 -2.27 -6.50
N SER A 78 -8.89 -2.61 -5.52
CA SER A 78 -10.33 -2.36 -5.60
C SER A 78 -10.66 -0.87 -5.74
N ARG A 79 -9.99 -0.01 -4.97
CA ARG A 79 -10.15 1.45 -5.02
C ARG A 79 -9.68 2.04 -6.34
N ALA A 80 -8.51 1.64 -6.84
CA ALA A 80 -8.01 2.09 -8.14
C ALA A 80 -9.02 1.77 -9.25
N ARG A 81 -9.58 0.55 -9.24
CA ARG A 81 -10.65 0.14 -10.17
C ARG A 81 -11.91 1.01 -10.03
N GLN A 82 -12.35 1.32 -8.81
CA GLN A 82 -13.50 2.20 -8.58
C GLN A 82 -13.27 3.64 -9.07
N LEU A 83 -12.03 4.11 -9.00
CA LEU A 83 -11.61 5.43 -9.48
C LEU A 83 -11.33 5.46 -11.00
N GLY A 84 -11.39 4.31 -11.69
CA GLY A 84 -11.02 4.21 -13.10
C GLY A 84 -9.52 4.33 -13.37
N LEU A 85 -8.69 4.11 -12.35
CA LEU A 85 -7.23 4.17 -12.45
C LEU A 85 -6.66 2.80 -12.83
N PRO A 86 -5.83 2.70 -13.88
CA PRO A 86 -5.29 1.42 -14.36
C PRO A 86 -4.26 0.79 -13.41
N TYR A 87 -3.56 1.57 -12.58
CA TYR A 87 -2.39 1.08 -11.85
C TYR A 87 -2.47 1.20 -10.32
N VAL A 88 -1.81 0.25 -9.65
CA VAL A 88 -1.39 0.36 -8.25
C VAL A 88 0.11 0.14 -8.20
N TYR A 89 0.87 1.16 -7.80
CA TYR A 89 2.32 1.08 -7.70
C TYR A 89 2.71 0.56 -6.32
N LEU A 90 3.34 -0.62 -6.31
CA LEU A 90 3.89 -1.22 -5.10
C LEU A 90 5.34 -0.78 -4.85
N GLY A 91 5.88 0.15 -5.64
CA GLY A 91 7.25 0.63 -5.57
C GLY A 91 8.30 -0.38 -6.04
N TYR A 92 9.58 -0.05 -5.81
CA TYR A 92 10.74 -0.77 -6.35
C TYR A 92 10.74 -2.27 -6.01
N TRP A 93 11.22 -3.11 -6.94
CA TRP A 93 11.31 -4.55 -6.77
C TRP A 93 12.73 -5.04 -7.06
N VAL A 94 13.26 -5.88 -6.17
CA VAL A 94 14.59 -6.50 -6.32
C VAL A 94 14.39 -7.99 -6.49
N SER A 95 14.81 -8.52 -7.65
CA SER A 95 14.77 -9.96 -7.91
C SER A 95 15.57 -10.74 -6.86
N GLY A 96 15.02 -11.86 -6.40
CA GLY A 96 15.60 -12.68 -5.32
C GLY A 96 15.42 -12.15 -3.90
N SER A 97 14.85 -10.95 -3.70
CA SER A 97 14.59 -10.42 -2.36
C SER A 97 13.37 -11.08 -1.72
N GLN A 98 13.59 -11.90 -0.68
CA GLN A 98 12.50 -12.53 0.09
C GLN A 98 11.51 -11.50 0.66
N LYS A 99 12.00 -10.31 1.06
CA LYS A 99 11.16 -9.24 1.59
C LYS A 99 10.23 -8.63 0.55
N MET A 100 10.55 -8.75 -0.74
CA MET A 100 9.77 -8.17 -1.84
C MET A 100 9.07 -9.22 -2.70
N ALA A 101 9.28 -10.50 -2.41
CA ALA A 101 8.68 -11.62 -3.14
C ALA A 101 7.14 -11.60 -3.15
N TYR A 102 6.51 -10.90 -2.19
CA TYR A 102 5.05 -10.79 -2.14
C TYR A 102 4.47 -10.00 -3.33
N LYS A 103 5.22 -9.04 -3.91
CA LYS A 103 4.72 -8.17 -4.99
C LYS A 103 4.39 -8.95 -6.26
N ALA A 104 5.18 -9.99 -6.54
CA ALA A 104 5.00 -10.87 -7.69
C ALA A 104 3.67 -11.64 -7.67
N ARG A 105 2.97 -11.70 -6.53
CA ARG A 105 1.71 -12.45 -6.39
C ARG A 105 0.49 -11.70 -6.93
N PHE A 106 0.61 -10.39 -7.19
CA PHE A 106 -0.49 -9.56 -7.69
C PHE A 106 -0.36 -9.43 -9.20
N LYS A 107 -1.35 -9.94 -9.95
CA LYS A 107 -1.29 -10.04 -11.41
C LYS A 107 -2.45 -9.31 -12.10
N PRO A 108 -2.24 -8.81 -13.34
CA PRO A 108 -0.95 -8.74 -14.05
C PRO A 108 0.02 -7.77 -13.36
N LEU A 109 1.32 -8.08 -13.38
CA LEU A 109 2.37 -7.22 -12.83
C LEU A 109 3.23 -6.70 -13.97
N GLU A 110 3.45 -5.39 -13.99
CA GLU A 110 4.39 -4.77 -14.93
C GLU A 110 5.68 -4.36 -14.22
N GLY A 111 6.80 -4.47 -14.94
CA GLY A 111 8.11 -4.02 -14.49
C GLY A 111 8.77 -3.14 -15.53
N LEU A 112 9.54 -2.15 -15.06
CA LEU A 112 10.36 -1.31 -15.92
C LEU A 112 11.71 -1.99 -16.20
N ARG A 113 11.95 -2.33 -17.46
CA ARG A 113 13.22 -2.85 -17.98
C ARG A 113 13.90 -1.82 -18.89
N PRO A 114 15.17 -2.02 -19.33
CA PRO A 114 15.84 -1.11 -20.24
C PRO A 114 15.05 -0.80 -21.53
N GLU A 115 14.26 -1.76 -22.00
CA GLU A 115 13.39 -1.71 -23.17
C GLU A 115 12.02 -1.04 -22.93
N GLY A 116 11.68 -0.76 -21.66
CA GLY A 116 10.42 -0.13 -21.26
C GLY A 116 9.61 -0.95 -20.26
N TRP A 117 8.34 -0.59 -20.12
CA TRP A 117 7.38 -1.32 -19.30
C TRP A 117 6.92 -2.59 -20.00
N GLU A 118 6.96 -3.71 -19.29
CA GLU A 118 6.46 -4.99 -19.79
C GLU A 118 5.78 -5.80 -18.69
N VAL A 119 4.86 -6.69 -19.09
CA VAL A 119 4.22 -7.64 -18.19
C VAL A 119 5.21 -8.72 -17.77
N LEU A 120 5.44 -8.86 -16.46
CA LEU A 120 6.31 -9.88 -15.90
C LEU A 120 5.60 -11.24 -15.89
N ALA A 121 6.16 -12.18 -16.66
CA ALA A 121 5.77 -13.59 -16.65
C ALA A 121 5.99 -14.24 -15.27
N ASP A 122 5.35 -15.37 -15.04
CA ASP A 122 5.60 -16.21 -13.87
C ASP A 122 6.93 -16.94 -14.06
N ASP A 123 7.98 -16.48 -13.37
CA ASP A 123 9.24 -17.22 -13.20
C ASP A 123 9.12 -18.22 -12.03
#